data_AF-A0A6P9B0M9-F1
#
_entry.id   AF-A0A6P9B0M9-F1
#
_cell.length_a   1.000
_cell.length_b   1.000
_cell.length_c   1.000
_cell.angle_alpha   90.00
_cell.angle_beta   90.00
_cell.angle_gamma   90.00
#
_symmetry.space_group_name_H-M   'P 1'
#
loop_
_entity.id
_entity.type
_entity.pdbx_description
1 polymer ?
#
loop_
_entity_poly.entity_id
_entity_poly.type
_entity_poly.pdbx_seq_one_letter_code
_entity_poly.pdbx_strand_id
1 'polypeptide(L)'
;MYIEVENEITTVGGVKLSRLKCNREGKEWETVLTSRILSAAGSCEVVSVACEKRTLSVFSACGRRLLPPIVLHSPISTLHCTGFYMMALTTAATLSVWNVRKQSVVVKDESLQTILAGSETTVSQILLTQHGIPVMNMSDGRAYCFNPSLSSW
;
A
#
# COMPACT_ATOMS: atom_id res chain seq x y z
N MET A 1 -0.06 -16.58 -2.60
CA MET A 1 -0.72 -15.91 -1.46
C MET A 1 -2.06 -15.43 -1.95
N TYR A 2 -3.11 -15.59 -1.15
CA TYR A 2 -4.47 -15.19 -1.49
C TYR A 2 -5.06 -14.37 -0.34
N ILE A 3 -5.66 -13.23 -0.67
CA ILE A 3 -6.25 -12.29 0.29
C ILE A 3 -7.73 -12.17 -0.03
N GLU A 4 -8.58 -12.41 0.96
CA GLU A 4 -10.03 -12.20 0.89
C GLU A 4 -10.41 -11.01 1.76
N VAL A 5 -11.30 -10.20 1.22
CA VAL A 5 -11.86 -9.03 1.88
C VAL A 5 -13.36 -9.13 1.84
N GLU A 6 -13.98 -9.10 3.01
CA GLU A 6 -15.43 -9.01 3.13
C GLU A 6 -15.78 -7.78 3.96
N ASN A 7 -16.46 -6.84 3.34
CA ASN A 7 -16.81 -5.59 3.96
C ASN A 7 -18.18 -5.65 4.62
N GLU A 8 -18.31 -5.01 5.79
CA GLU A 8 -19.60 -4.83 6.48
C GLU A 8 -20.29 -6.13 6.88
N ILE A 9 -19.52 -7.14 7.31
CA ILE A 9 -20.02 -8.49 7.63
C ILE A 9 -20.80 -8.59 8.95
N THR A 10 -20.52 -7.71 9.90
CA THR A 10 -21.09 -7.80 11.25
C THR A 10 -21.09 -6.43 11.89
N THR A 11 -22.10 -6.16 12.71
CA THR A 11 -22.20 -4.94 13.50
C THR A 11 -21.96 -5.29 14.97
N VAL A 12 -20.88 -4.77 15.57
CA VAL A 12 -20.60 -4.93 17.00
C VAL A 12 -20.63 -3.55 17.64
N GLY A 13 -21.53 -3.32 18.60
CA GLY A 13 -21.69 -2.01 19.24
C GLY A 13 -22.02 -0.88 18.25
N GLY A 14 -22.75 -1.17 17.17
CA GLY A 14 -23.09 -0.20 16.12
C GLY A 14 -21.97 0.06 15.10
N VAL A 15 -20.79 -0.54 15.27
CA VAL A 15 -19.68 -0.42 14.31
C VAL A 15 -19.74 -1.57 13.30
N LYS A 16 -19.81 -1.24 12.01
CA LYS A 16 -19.67 -2.20 10.92
C LYS A 16 -18.21 -2.67 10.84
N LEU A 17 -18.01 -3.98 10.82
CA LEU A 17 -16.70 -4.61 10.71
C LEU A 17 -16.46 -5.12 9.29
N SER A 18 -15.21 -5.03 8.86
CA SER A 18 -14.71 -5.65 7.64
C SER A 18 -13.72 -6.73 8.00
N ARG A 19 -13.86 -7.91 7.41
CA ARG A 19 -12.97 -9.04 7.59
C ARG A 19 -11.88 -9.04 6.53
N LEU A 20 -10.65 -9.24 6.99
CA LEU A 20 -9.48 -9.51 6.17
C LEU A 20 -9.04 -10.93 6.47
N LYS A 21 -8.97 -11.77 5.44
CA LYS A 21 -8.51 -13.14 5.53
C LYS A 21 -7.36 -13.36 4.57
N CYS A 22 -6.35 -14.12 4.98
CA CYS A 22 -5.16 -14.38 4.19
C CYS A 22 -4.82 -15.86 4.26
N ASN A 23 -4.61 -16.47 3.09
CA ASN A 23 -4.15 -17.84 2.95
C ASN A 23 -2.81 -17.87 2.21
N ARG A 24 -1.85 -18.57 2.80
CA ARG A 24 -0.55 -18.81 2.19
C ARG A 24 -0.02 -20.18 2.59
N GLU A 25 0.28 -21.02 1.59
CA GLU A 25 0.92 -22.33 1.80
C GLU A 25 0.19 -23.19 2.85
N GLY A 26 -1.16 -23.14 2.83
CA GLY A 26 -2.00 -23.87 3.79
C GLY A 26 -2.10 -23.24 5.18
N LYS A 27 -1.35 -22.16 5.47
CA LYS A 27 -1.53 -21.36 6.68
C LYS A 27 -2.54 -20.25 6.42
N GLU A 28 -3.54 -20.22 7.28
CA GLU A 28 -4.64 -19.27 7.21
C GLU A 28 -4.72 -18.44 8.48
N TRP A 29 -5.00 -17.15 8.30
CA TRP A 29 -5.36 -16.27 9.39
C TRP A 29 -6.43 -15.27 8.93
N GLU A 30 -7.18 -14.75 9.90
CA GLU A 30 -8.13 -13.68 9.67
C GLU A 30 -8.06 -12.63 10.78
N THR A 31 -8.52 -11.43 10.46
CA THR A 31 -8.67 -10.32 11.41
C THR A 31 -9.80 -9.41 10.97
N VAL A 32 -10.21 -8.50 11.85
CA VAL A 32 -11.26 -7.53 11.58
C VAL A 32 -10.74 -6.10 11.65
N LEU A 33 -11.29 -5.23 10.80
CA LEU A 33 -11.06 -3.80 10.78
C LEU A 33 -12.40 -3.08 10.96
N THR A 34 -12.38 -1.91 11.60
CA THR A 34 -13.58 -1.12 11.92
C THR A 34 -13.98 -0.15 10.80
N SER A 35 -13.56 -0.44 9.57
CA SER A 35 -13.75 0.39 8.39
C SER A 35 -13.65 -0.46 7.13
N ARG A 36 -14.40 -0.08 6.09
CA ARG A 36 -14.38 -0.73 4.79
C ARG A 36 -12.97 -0.73 4.20
N ILE A 37 -12.49 -1.90 3.80
CA ILE A 37 -11.22 -2.09 3.08
C ILE A 37 -11.44 -1.76 1.61
N LEU A 38 -10.63 -0.85 1.08
CA LEU A 38 -10.67 -0.34 -0.30
C LEU A 38 -9.62 -1.00 -1.19
N SER A 39 -8.45 -1.32 -0.63
CA SER A 39 -7.35 -1.96 -1.34
C SER A 39 -6.55 -2.85 -0.39
N ALA A 40 -5.99 -3.93 -0.90
CA ALA A 40 -5.13 -4.84 -0.16
C ALA A 40 -3.94 -5.26 -1.03
N ALA A 41 -2.78 -5.41 -0.41
CA ALA A 41 -1.57 -5.89 -1.05
C ALA A 41 -0.76 -6.73 -0.09
N GLY A 42 0.03 -7.68 -0.60
CA GLY A 42 0.80 -8.57 0.24
C GLY A 42 2.11 -9.01 -0.41
N SER A 43 3.04 -9.40 0.44
CA SER A 43 4.30 -10.03 0.09
C SER A 43 4.50 -11.30 0.92
N CYS A 44 5.66 -11.94 0.79
CA CYS A 44 6.05 -13.03 1.68
C CYS A 44 6.22 -12.60 3.15
N GLU A 45 6.23 -11.31 3.46
CA GLU A 45 6.60 -10.81 4.78
C GLU A 45 5.44 -10.09 5.48
N VAL A 46 4.65 -9.34 4.70
CA VAL A 46 3.59 -8.47 5.22
C VAL A 46 2.33 -8.52 4.37
N VAL A 47 1.21 -8.16 4.99
CA VAL A 47 -0.07 -7.89 4.34
C VAL A 47 -0.50 -6.49 4.74
N SER A 48 -0.79 -5.64 3.77
CA SER A 48 -1.26 -4.29 4.00
C SER A 48 -2.65 -4.09 3.43
N VAL A 49 -3.45 -3.30 4.12
CA VAL A 49 -4.78 -2.90 3.67
C VAL A 49 -4.94 -1.40 3.84
N ALA A 50 -5.59 -0.79 2.87
CA ALA A 50 -6.04 0.58 2.92
C ALA A 50 -7.56 0.59 3.08
N CYS A 51 -8.03 1.34 4.06
CA CYS A 51 -9.44 1.45 4.38
C CYS A 51 -9.97 2.85 4.05
N GLU A 52 -11.28 3.03 4.16
CA GLU A 52 -11.91 4.35 4.22
C GLU A 52 -11.28 5.21 5.32
N LYS A 53 -11.63 6.51 5.32
CA LYS A 53 -11.04 7.49 6.24
C LYS A 53 -9.51 7.61 6.10
N ARG A 54 -8.97 7.14 4.98
CA ARG A 54 -7.55 7.27 4.58
C ARG A 54 -6.60 6.52 5.51
N THR A 55 -7.01 5.40 6.11
CA THR A 55 -6.14 4.65 7.02
C THR A 55 -5.48 3.46 6.34
N LEU A 56 -4.18 3.28 6.54
CA LEU A 56 -3.41 2.09 6.17
C LEU A 56 -3.13 1.24 7.41
N SER A 57 -3.31 -0.07 7.29
CA SER A 57 -2.98 -1.05 8.31
C SER A 57 -2.01 -2.09 7.75
N VAL A 58 -1.03 -2.50 8.55
CA VAL A 58 -0.04 -3.51 8.16
C VAL A 58 -0.02 -4.67 9.15
N PHE A 59 -0.05 -5.88 8.63
CA PHE A 59 -0.05 -7.14 9.35
C PHE A 59 1.16 -7.97 8.93
N SER A 60 1.65 -8.81 9.83
CA SER A 60 2.66 -9.82 9.52
C SER A 60 2.08 -10.89 8.60
N ALA A 61 2.95 -11.73 8.04
CA ALA A 61 2.55 -12.93 7.31
C ALA A 61 1.64 -13.89 8.11
N CYS A 62 1.60 -13.78 9.45
CA CYS A 62 0.74 -14.56 10.34
C CYS A 62 -0.42 -13.75 10.96
N GLY A 63 -0.75 -12.57 10.44
CA GLY A 63 -1.94 -11.81 10.83
C GLY A 63 -1.79 -10.89 12.04
N ARG A 64 -0.61 -10.79 12.64
CA ARG A 64 -0.36 -9.85 13.74
C ARG A 64 -0.21 -8.44 13.19
N ARG A 65 -1.00 -7.48 13.69
CA ARG A 65 -0.81 -6.05 13.39
C ARG A 65 0.59 -5.59 13.79
N LEU A 66 1.32 -4.97 12.85
CA LEU A 66 2.72 -4.58 13.05
C LEU A 66 2.89 -3.11 13.47
N LEU A 67 1.97 -2.24 13.05
CA LEU A 67 2.01 -0.80 13.29
C LEU A 67 0.61 -0.28 13.68
N PRO A 68 0.53 0.83 14.43
CA PRO A 68 -0.69 1.63 14.49
C PRO A 68 -1.16 2.03 13.08
N PRO A 69 -2.47 2.23 12.84
CA PRO A 69 -2.95 2.68 11.53
C PRO A 69 -2.28 3.98 11.11
N ILE A 70 -1.74 4.03 9.89
CA ILE A 70 -1.14 5.22 9.29
C ILE A 70 -2.25 6.01 8.59
N VAL A 71 -2.33 7.32 8.86
CA VAL A 71 -3.28 8.20 8.17
C VAL A 71 -2.61 8.78 6.93
N LEU A 72 -3.18 8.49 5.76
CA LEU A 72 -2.81 9.09 4.47
C LEU A 72 -3.43 10.48 4.35
N HIS A 73 -2.74 11.39 3.66
CA HIS A 73 -3.27 12.73 3.43
C HIS A 73 -4.43 12.74 2.40
N SER A 74 -4.48 11.76 1.50
CA SER A 74 -5.53 11.58 0.46
C SER A 74 -5.97 10.12 0.39
N PRO A 75 -7.19 9.80 -0.10
CA PRO A 75 -7.60 8.42 -0.31
C PRO A 75 -6.60 7.59 -1.11
N ILE A 76 -6.56 6.29 -0.82
CA ILE A 76 -5.71 5.34 -1.55
C ILE A 76 -6.18 5.21 -3.00
N SER A 77 -5.24 5.12 -3.94
CA SER A 77 -5.50 4.69 -5.31
C SER A 77 -5.00 3.25 -5.50
N THR A 78 -3.72 3.00 -5.24
CA THR A 78 -3.13 1.66 -5.33
C THR A 78 -2.16 1.39 -4.19
N LEU A 79 -1.98 0.11 -3.87
CA LEU A 79 -1.15 -0.37 -2.78
C LEU A 79 -0.28 -1.52 -3.29
N HIS A 80 1.00 -1.52 -2.95
CA HIS A 80 1.94 -2.56 -3.34
C HIS A 80 2.81 -2.98 -2.16
N CYS A 81 3.25 -4.25 -2.15
CA CYS A 81 4.18 -4.77 -1.17
C CYS A 81 5.29 -5.60 -1.84
N THR A 82 6.54 -5.36 -1.43
CA THR A 82 7.71 -6.16 -1.83
C THR A 82 8.58 -6.38 -0.61
N GLY A 83 8.71 -7.64 -0.16
CA GLY A 83 9.34 -7.93 1.13
C GLY A 83 8.69 -7.11 2.25
N PHE A 84 9.48 -6.37 3.03
CA PHE A 84 8.98 -5.48 4.10
C PHE A 84 8.65 -4.06 3.63
N TYR A 85 8.73 -3.79 2.34
CA TYR A 85 8.39 -2.49 1.79
C TYR A 85 6.91 -2.45 1.42
N MET A 86 6.25 -1.38 1.85
CA MET A 86 4.88 -1.05 1.48
C MET A 86 4.91 0.27 0.74
N MET A 87 4.27 0.33 -0.42
CA MET A 87 4.13 1.53 -1.23
C MET A 87 2.65 1.86 -1.39
N ALA A 88 2.28 3.10 -1.09
CA ALA A 88 0.94 3.64 -1.31
C ALA A 88 1.00 4.77 -2.33
N LEU A 89 0.18 4.69 -3.37
CA LEU A 89 -0.13 5.79 -4.26
C LEU A 89 -1.53 6.31 -3.92
N THR A 90 -1.64 7.60 -3.63
CA THR A 90 -2.92 8.22 -3.31
C THR A 90 -3.61 8.77 -4.55
N THR A 91 -4.91 9.07 -4.45
CA THR A 91 -5.69 9.73 -5.50
C THR A 91 -5.23 11.16 -5.79
N ALA A 92 -4.39 11.76 -4.93
CA ALA A 92 -3.76 13.05 -5.17
C ALA A 92 -2.44 12.92 -5.96
N ALA A 93 -2.19 11.74 -6.56
CA ALA A 93 -0.96 11.43 -7.29
C ALA A 93 0.32 11.65 -6.46
N THR A 94 0.28 11.25 -5.20
CA THR A 94 1.43 11.25 -4.29
C THR A 94 1.79 9.83 -3.87
N LEU A 95 3.09 9.57 -3.79
CA LEU A 95 3.65 8.26 -3.52
C LEU A 95 4.43 8.27 -2.22
N SER A 96 4.14 7.30 -1.37
CA SER A 96 4.88 7.05 -0.14
C SER A 96 5.33 5.60 -0.08
N VAL A 97 6.56 5.39 0.38
CA VAL A 97 7.14 4.06 0.61
C VAL A 97 7.64 3.99 2.04
N TRP A 98 7.30 2.91 2.75
CA TRP A 98 7.79 2.64 4.09
C TRP A 98 8.50 1.30 4.15
N ASN A 99 9.58 1.25 4.92
CA ASN A 99 10.17 0.00 5.37
C ASN A 99 9.53 -0.38 6.70
N VAL A 100 8.61 -1.34 6.68
CA VAL A 100 7.83 -1.74 7.86
C VAL A 100 8.72 -2.42 8.90
N ARG A 101 9.75 -3.17 8.47
CA ARG A 101 10.69 -3.84 9.38
C ARG A 101 11.54 -2.84 10.16
N LYS A 102 12.04 -1.81 9.48
CA LYS A 102 12.82 -0.73 10.11
C LYS A 102 11.96 0.37 10.74
N GLN A 103 10.64 0.32 10.50
CA GLN A 103 9.69 1.35 10.91
C GLN A 103 10.10 2.76 10.45
N SER A 104 10.60 2.85 9.22
CA SER A 104 11.11 4.10 8.65
C SER A 104 10.45 4.43 7.31
N VAL A 105 10.33 5.72 7.02
CA VAL A 105 9.96 6.19 5.68
C VAL A 105 11.14 6.04 4.72
N VAL A 106 10.86 5.70 3.46
CA VAL A 106 11.82 5.58 2.36
C VAL A 106 11.54 6.67 1.33
N VAL A 107 10.28 6.84 0.94
CA VAL A 107 9.80 7.93 0.10
C VAL A 107 8.64 8.59 0.83
N LYS A 108 8.66 9.91 0.99
CA LYS A 108 7.70 10.64 1.81
C LYS A 108 6.85 11.58 0.94
N ASP A 109 5.63 11.16 0.66
CA ASP A 109 4.57 11.94 0.01
C ASP A 109 5.02 12.62 -1.29
N GLU A 110 5.82 11.91 -2.08
CA GLU A 110 6.43 12.44 -3.29
C GLU A 110 5.39 12.59 -4.40
N SER A 111 5.29 13.78 -5.00
CA SER A 111 4.33 14.04 -6.06
C SER A 111 4.77 13.43 -7.39
N LEU A 112 3.86 12.73 -8.06
CA LEU A 112 4.09 12.27 -9.43
C LEU A 112 3.96 13.40 -10.47
N GLN A 113 3.52 14.60 -10.06
CA GLN A 113 3.42 15.73 -10.98
C GLN A 113 4.76 16.05 -11.64
N THR A 114 5.89 15.85 -10.95
CA THR A 114 7.24 16.08 -11.50
C THR A 114 7.52 15.25 -12.76
N ILE A 115 7.03 14.01 -12.81
CA ILE A 115 7.26 13.08 -13.94
C ILE A 115 6.08 13.03 -14.92
N LEU A 116 4.92 13.55 -14.53
CA LEU A 116 3.72 13.65 -15.37
C LEU A 116 3.61 15.01 -16.10
N ALA A 117 4.22 16.07 -15.56
CA ALA A 117 4.07 17.44 -16.03
C ALA A 117 4.41 17.59 -17.52
N GLY A 118 3.53 18.30 -18.24
CA GLY A 118 3.74 18.66 -19.64
C GLY A 118 3.62 17.49 -20.62
N SER A 119 3.06 16.36 -20.20
CA SER A 119 2.83 15.19 -21.06
C SER A 119 1.42 14.66 -20.92
N GLU A 120 0.81 14.24 -22.03
CA GLU A 120 -0.43 13.44 -22.05
C GLU A 120 -0.15 11.96 -21.70
N THR A 121 0.98 11.70 -21.06
CA THR A 121 1.48 10.37 -20.76
C THR A 121 0.83 9.84 -19.48
N THR A 122 0.45 8.56 -19.49
CA THR A 122 -0.10 7.89 -18.32
C THR A 122 0.92 6.93 -17.70
N VAL A 123 0.70 6.55 -16.45
CA VAL A 123 1.49 5.49 -15.81
C VAL A 123 0.99 4.15 -16.32
N SER A 124 1.83 3.43 -17.06
CA SER A 124 1.50 2.12 -17.64
C SER A 124 1.72 0.99 -16.64
N GLN A 125 2.75 1.10 -15.79
CA GLN A 125 3.06 0.12 -14.76
C GLN A 125 3.77 0.77 -13.58
N ILE A 126 3.44 0.28 -12.38
CA ILE A 126 4.13 0.65 -11.15
C ILE A 126 4.81 -0.59 -10.58
N LEU A 127 6.10 -0.48 -10.29
CA LEU A 127 6.91 -1.53 -9.68
C LEU A 127 7.51 -1.04 -8.37
N LEU A 128 7.69 -1.96 -7.43
CA LEU A 128 8.42 -1.73 -6.19
C LEU A 128 9.54 -2.78 -6.08
N THR A 129 10.78 -2.32 -6.13
CA THR A 129 11.94 -3.22 -6.06
C THR A 129 12.10 -3.83 -4.65
N GLN A 130 12.95 -4.87 -4.55
CA GLN A 130 13.33 -5.48 -3.27
C GLN A 130 14.05 -4.53 -2.30
N HIS A 131 14.52 -3.38 -2.78
CA HIS A 131 15.18 -2.34 -1.97
C HIS A 131 14.24 -1.19 -1.60
N GLY A 132 12.95 -1.28 -1.94
CA GLY A 132 11.98 -0.22 -1.65
C GLY A 132 12.05 0.97 -2.61
N ILE A 133 12.64 0.78 -3.79
CA ILE A 133 12.70 1.80 -4.84
C ILE A 133 11.46 1.68 -5.72
N PRO A 134 10.61 2.72 -5.82
CA PRO A 134 9.49 2.73 -6.75
C PRO A 134 10.00 3.02 -8.17
N VAL A 135 9.44 2.31 -9.15
CA VAL A 135 9.72 2.52 -10.58
C VAL A 135 8.39 2.74 -11.31
N MET A 136 8.33 3.84 -12.06
CA MET A 136 7.18 4.26 -12.84
C MET A 136 7.49 4.06 -14.32
N ASN A 137 6.83 3.09 -14.94
CA ASN A 137 6.86 2.96 -16.39
C ASN A 137 5.72 3.79 -16.97
N MET A 138 6.04 4.56 -17.99
CA MET A 138 5.14 5.52 -18.61
C MET A 138 4.63 4.98 -19.94
N SER A 139 3.50 5.49 -20.45
CA SER A 139 2.92 5.06 -21.71
C SER A 139 3.74 5.47 -22.94
N ASP A 140 4.67 6.41 -22.79
CA ASP A 140 5.59 6.87 -23.85
C ASP A 140 6.92 6.09 -23.89
N GLY A 141 7.03 5.01 -23.09
CA GLY A 141 8.21 4.16 -23.03
C GLY A 141 9.31 4.66 -22.08
N ARG A 142 9.16 5.83 -21.45
CA ARG A 142 10.09 6.28 -20.40
C ARG A 142 9.84 5.53 -19.09
N ALA A 143 10.91 5.42 -18.29
CA ALA A 143 10.84 4.89 -16.94
C ALA A 143 11.55 5.83 -15.97
N TYR A 144 10.95 6.09 -14.81
CA TYR A 144 11.50 6.91 -13.75
C TYR A 144 11.62 6.09 -12.47
N CYS A 145 12.69 6.30 -11.69
CA CYS A 145 12.86 5.64 -10.40
C CYS A 145 13.27 6.63 -9.34
N PHE A 146 12.56 6.65 -8.21
CA PHE A 146 12.87 7.62 -7.16
C PHE A 146 14.05 7.13 -6.32
N ASN A 147 15.12 7.92 -6.22
CA ASN A 147 16.25 7.65 -5.35
C ASN A 147 16.05 8.31 -3.97
N PRO A 148 15.87 7.55 -2.87
CA PRO A 148 15.68 8.10 -1.54
C PRO A 148 16.83 8.93 -1.00
N SER A 149 18.07 8.60 -1.37
CA SER A 149 19.27 9.30 -0.89
C SER A 149 19.45 10.66 -1.54
N LEU A 150 19.04 10.77 -2.81
CA LEU A 150 19.06 12.03 -3.56
C LEU A 150 17.74 12.80 -3.47
N SER A 151 16.67 12.12 -3.02
CA SER A 151 15.31 12.64 -2.99
C SER A 151 14.86 13.16 -4.36
N SER A 152 15.01 12.35 -5.41
CA SER A 152 14.72 12.75 -6.80
C SER A 152 14.28 11.56 -7.67
N TRP A 153 13.47 11.86 -8.70
CA TRP A 153 13.04 10.92 -9.76
C TRP A 153 14.07 10.75 -10.88
#